data_AF-A0A7S3FUK1-F1
#
_entry.id   AF-A0A7S3FUK1-F1
#
_cell.length_a   1.000
_cell.length_b   1.000
_cell.length_c   1.000
_cell.angle_alpha   90.00
_cell.angle_beta   90.00
_cell.angle_gamma   90.00
#
_symmetry.space_group_name_H-M   'P 1'
#
loop_
_entity.id
_entity.type
_entity.pdbx_description
1 polymer ?
#
loop_
_entity_poly.entity_id
_entity_poly.type
_entity_poly.pdbx_seq_one_letter_code
_entity_poly.pdbx_strand_id
1 'polypeptide(L)'
;MEKIMHQESHHFIRSRLVYTGVCFFSLFITQYYDDTHYTWIKKKLPFWESELVFVLFALVMATLTKLSVSKVNRIHKVKQAEGYDYDPNDLRFDSVSDVLKLSFFCMIASILCGVSGIAGGMVLGPLFLQYNMIPQVMSGTNQYITMISSISVVTQFIMLKQLNFEYAKIFGVLTLVFAYVGIKGVNIYISRSGKQSVILISLTVVLIIALVSLPIKRVIEQAQ
;
A
#
# COMPACT_ATOMS: atom_id res chain seq x y z
N MET A 1 22.36 -3.23 19.80
CA MET A 1 21.78 -4.24 18.87
C MET A 1 20.55 -5.00 19.35
N GLU A 2 20.63 -5.66 20.50
CA GLU A 2 19.78 -6.83 20.84
C GLU A 2 18.27 -6.55 20.79
N LYS A 3 17.85 -5.40 21.32
CA LYS A 3 16.44 -4.96 21.26
C LYS A 3 15.95 -4.69 19.83
N ILE A 4 16.83 -4.22 18.93
CA ILE A 4 16.48 -3.97 17.52
C ILE A 4 16.35 -5.31 16.78
N MET A 5 17.30 -6.23 16.99
CA MET A 5 17.24 -7.57 16.39
C MET A 5 16.04 -8.38 16.88
N HIS A 6 15.74 -8.32 18.19
CA HIS A 6 14.52 -8.91 18.75
C HIS A 6 13.24 -8.27 18.17
N GLN A 7 13.27 -6.96 17.88
CA GLN A 7 12.15 -6.32 17.19
C GLN A 7 12.04 -6.78 15.74
N GLU A 8 13.14 -6.93 15.03
CA GLU A 8 13.15 -7.35 13.62
C GLU A 8 12.73 -8.80 13.42
N SER A 9 13.00 -9.70 14.38
CA SER A 9 12.56 -11.10 14.32
C SER A 9 11.03 -11.25 14.44
N HIS A 10 10.34 -10.29 15.07
CA HIS A 10 8.89 -10.31 15.20
C HIS A 10 8.22 -9.47 14.11
N HIS A 11 7.43 -10.14 13.26
CA HIS A 11 6.65 -9.48 12.22
C HIS A 11 5.61 -8.49 12.81
N PHE A 12 4.89 -8.92 13.86
CA PHE A 12 3.87 -8.13 14.55
C PHE A 12 4.40 -7.52 15.84
N ILE A 13 4.76 -6.24 15.78
CA ILE A 13 5.16 -5.46 16.96
C ILE A 13 4.08 -4.41 17.24
N ARG A 14 3.73 -4.21 18.51
CA ARG A 14 2.74 -3.20 18.93
C ARG A 14 2.98 -1.82 18.31
N SER A 15 4.24 -1.38 18.20
CA SER A 15 4.57 -0.09 17.57
C SER A 15 4.26 -0.03 16.06
N ARG A 16 4.43 -1.12 15.32
CA ARG A 16 4.10 -1.17 13.87
C ARG A 16 2.59 -1.22 13.68
N LEU A 17 1.90 -2.01 14.51
CA LEU A 17 0.44 -2.16 14.48
C LEU A 17 -0.27 -0.85 14.86
N VAL A 18 0.24 -0.14 15.87
CA VAL A 18 -0.25 1.21 16.23
C VAL A 18 -0.05 2.19 15.08
N TYR A 19 1.10 2.17 14.39
CA TYR A 19 1.33 3.06 13.23
C TYR A 19 0.32 2.81 12.12
N THR A 20 0.12 1.55 11.71
CA THR A 20 -0.89 1.18 10.72
C THR A 20 -2.29 1.53 11.19
N GLY A 21 -2.60 1.28 12.47
CA GLY A 21 -3.88 1.62 13.08
C GLY A 21 -4.17 3.12 13.06
N VAL A 22 -3.19 3.96 13.38
CA VAL A 22 -3.34 5.43 13.33
C VAL A 22 -3.62 5.91 11.90
N CYS A 23 -2.90 5.39 10.90
CA CYS A 23 -3.18 5.71 9.49
C CYS A 23 -4.60 5.26 9.07
N PHE A 24 -5.04 4.11 9.56
CA PHE A 24 -6.38 3.60 9.29
C PHE A 24 -7.44 4.50 9.95
N PHE A 25 -7.32 4.77 11.25
CA PHE A 25 -8.24 5.65 11.99
C PHE A 25 -8.28 7.07 11.43
N SER A 26 -7.15 7.65 11.01
CA SER A 26 -7.14 8.98 10.39
C SER A 26 -7.95 8.99 9.09
N LEU A 27 -7.82 7.95 8.25
CA LEU A 27 -8.66 7.78 7.07
C LEU A 27 -10.15 7.67 7.44
N PHE A 28 -10.52 6.86 8.45
CA PHE A 28 -11.92 6.77 8.89
C PHE A 28 -12.50 8.09 9.38
N ILE A 29 -11.73 8.86 10.15
CA ILE A 29 -12.18 10.15 10.66
C ILE A 29 -12.45 11.11 9.50
N THR A 30 -11.55 11.16 8.50
CA THR A 30 -11.77 11.99 7.31
C THR A 30 -13.00 11.57 6.52
N GLN A 31 -13.24 10.26 6.38
CA GLN A 31 -14.37 9.72 5.64
C GLN A 31 -15.71 9.92 6.36
N TYR A 32 -15.73 9.73 7.68
CA TYR A 32 -16.93 9.93 8.50
C TYR A 32 -17.39 11.39 8.48
N TYR A 33 -16.44 12.33 8.53
CA TYR A 33 -16.76 13.76 8.45
C TYR A 33 -17.38 14.13 7.08
N ASP A 34 -16.86 13.54 6.00
CA ASP A 34 -17.37 13.76 4.64
C ASP A 34 -18.72 13.06 4.39
N ASP A 35 -18.95 11.87 4.97
CA ASP A 35 -20.22 11.11 4.88
C ASP A 35 -21.38 11.83 5.58
N THR A 36 -21.11 12.42 6.76
CA THR A 36 -22.10 13.25 7.48
C THR A 36 -22.56 14.44 6.62
N HIS A 37 -21.70 14.93 5.72
CA HIS A 37 -22.02 16.01 4.79
C HIS A 37 -22.80 15.59 3.57
N TYR A 38 -22.59 14.38 3.05
CA TYR A 38 -23.27 13.95 1.83
C TYR A 38 -24.67 13.38 2.04
N THR A 39 -24.98 12.80 3.22
CA THR A 39 -26.23 12.04 3.40
C THR A 39 -27.31 12.69 4.28
N TRP A 40 -26.99 13.51 5.30
CA TRP A 40 -28.01 13.95 6.28
C TRP A 40 -28.21 15.45 6.47
N ILE A 41 -27.27 16.30 6.06
CA ILE A 41 -27.40 17.76 6.24
C ILE A 41 -27.14 18.47 4.91
N LYS A 42 -28.22 18.79 4.17
CA LYS A 42 -28.22 19.77 3.06
C LYS A 42 -27.93 21.22 3.53
N LYS A 43 -27.14 21.43 4.60
CA LYS A 43 -26.52 22.73 4.85
C LYS A 43 -25.13 22.70 4.24
N LYS A 44 -24.97 23.49 3.19
CA LYS A 44 -23.70 23.87 2.59
C LYS A 44 -22.85 24.52 3.70
N LEU A 45 -21.97 23.75 4.34
CA LEU A 45 -20.95 24.33 5.19
C LEU A 45 -20.03 25.23 4.36
N PRO A 46 -19.37 26.21 4.98
CA PRO A 46 -18.33 26.96 4.30
C PRO A 46 -17.24 25.99 3.79
N PHE A 47 -16.83 26.20 2.53
CA PHE A 47 -15.76 25.47 1.82
C PHE A 47 -14.51 25.20 2.68
N TRP A 48 -14.25 26.04 3.67
CA TRP A 48 -13.12 25.96 4.57
C TRP A 48 -13.10 24.71 5.48
N GLU A 49 -14.24 24.09 5.82
CA GLU A 49 -14.25 22.95 6.74
C GLU A 49 -13.76 21.64 6.11
N SER A 50 -14.17 21.34 4.86
CA SER A 50 -13.67 20.16 4.13
C SER A 50 -12.19 20.30 3.80
N GLU A 51 -11.76 21.50 3.41
CA GLU A 51 -10.35 21.81 3.15
C GLU A 51 -9.50 21.65 4.43
N LEU A 52 -10.02 22.10 5.58
CA LEU A 52 -9.33 21.97 6.86
C LEU A 52 -9.12 20.51 7.27
N VAL A 53 -10.11 19.63 7.05
CA VAL A 53 -10.00 18.19 7.33
C VAL A 53 -8.94 17.53 6.42
N PHE A 54 -8.92 17.88 5.13
CA PHE A 54 -7.91 17.37 4.20
C PHE A 54 -6.50 17.86 4.55
N VAL A 55 -6.36 19.13 4.93
CA VAL A 55 -5.08 19.71 5.39
C VAL A 55 -4.62 19.05 6.69
N LEU A 56 -5.51 18.82 7.66
CA LEU A 56 -5.19 18.09 8.89
C LEU A 56 -4.71 16.66 8.59
N PHE A 57 -5.40 15.96 7.70
CA PHE A 57 -4.99 14.62 7.26
C PHE A 57 -3.60 14.63 6.63
N ALA A 58 -3.35 15.56 5.70
CA ALA A 58 -2.04 15.72 5.07
C ALA A 58 -0.93 16.02 6.10
N LEU A 59 -1.21 16.85 7.11
CA LEU A 59 -0.27 17.14 8.21
C LEU A 59 0.00 15.93 9.09
N VAL A 60 -1.03 15.15 9.44
CA VAL A 60 -0.88 13.89 10.18
C VAL A 60 -0.04 12.90 9.38
N MET A 61 -0.31 12.72 8.09
CA MET A 61 0.47 11.83 7.23
C MET A 61 1.91 12.31 7.05
N ALA A 62 2.14 13.61 6.93
CA ALA A 62 3.49 14.18 6.84
C ALA A 62 4.28 13.99 8.14
N THR A 63 3.65 14.18 9.31
CA THR A 63 4.30 13.95 10.61
C THR A 63 4.60 12.47 10.83
N LEU A 64 3.66 11.57 10.52
CA LEU A 64 3.88 10.12 10.56
C LEU A 64 5.01 9.67 9.64
N THR A 65 5.10 10.23 8.44
CA THR A 65 6.20 9.97 7.49
C THR A 65 7.53 10.44 8.07
N LYS A 66 7.60 11.65 8.65
CA LYS A 66 8.82 12.15 9.31
C LYS A 66 9.24 11.26 10.48
N LEU A 67 8.30 10.78 11.29
CA LEU A 67 8.57 9.86 12.40
C LEU A 67 9.11 8.51 11.89
N SER A 68 8.53 7.97 10.82
CA SER A 68 8.99 6.74 10.18
C SER A 68 10.41 6.86 9.63
N VAL A 69 10.69 7.94 8.88
CA VAL A 69 12.03 8.23 8.35
C VAL A 69 13.05 8.39 9.48
N SER A 70 12.70 9.13 10.53
CA SER A 70 13.57 9.35 11.69
C SER A 70 13.88 8.06 12.43
N LYS A 71 12.88 7.18 12.57
CA LYS A 71 13.05 5.86 13.20
C LYS A 71 13.96 4.94 12.38
N VAL A 72 13.77 4.89 11.06
CA VAL A 72 14.61 4.12 10.14
C VAL A 72 16.06 4.61 10.18
N ASN A 73 16.26 5.93 10.15
CA ASN A 73 17.60 6.53 10.26
C ASN A 73 18.27 6.21 11.60
N ARG A 74 17.53 6.26 12.72
CA ARG A 74 18.06 5.87 14.04
C ARG A 74 18.51 4.41 14.06
N ILE A 75 17.73 3.51 13.46
CA ILE A 75 18.08 2.10 13.36
C ILE A 75 19.34 1.92 12.52
N HIS A 76 19.42 2.55 11.34
CA HIS A 76 20.61 2.48 10.47
C HIS A 76 21.87 2.99 11.17
N LYS A 77 21.81 4.13 11.88
CA LYS A 77 22.95 4.66 12.65
C LYS A 77 23.43 3.70 13.73
N VAL A 78 22.52 3.06 14.47
CA VAL A 78 22.88 2.07 15.48
C VAL A 78 23.49 0.82 14.83
N LYS A 79 22.94 0.35 13.71
CA LYS A 79 23.48 -0.80 12.97
C LYS A 79 24.88 -0.52 12.41
N GLN A 80 25.12 0.68 11.89
CA GLN A 80 26.45 1.09 11.40
C GLN A 80 27.46 1.26 12.54
N ALA A 81 27.06 1.87 13.67
CA ALA A 81 27.93 2.08 14.82
C ALA A 81 28.39 0.76 15.47
N GLU A 82 27.56 -0.28 15.43
CA GLU A 82 27.87 -1.60 15.97
C GLU A 82 28.45 -2.57 14.91
N GLY A 83 28.77 -2.08 13.70
CA GLY A 83 29.42 -2.89 12.66
C GLY A 83 28.57 -4.04 12.12
N TYR A 84 27.25 -3.84 12.00
CA TYR A 84 26.34 -4.89 11.51
C TYR A 84 26.68 -5.33 10.09
N ASP A 85 26.81 -6.64 9.91
CA ASP A 85 26.97 -7.25 8.60
C ASP A 85 25.61 -7.30 7.89
N TYR A 86 25.48 -6.59 6.79
CA TYR A 86 24.23 -6.57 6.01
C TYR A 86 24.32 -7.67 4.95
N ASP A 87 23.22 -8.39 4.76
CA ASP A 87 23.11 -9.28 3.60
C ASP A 87 23.28 -8.46 2.31
N PRO A 88 23.99 -8.98 1.29
CA PRO A 88 24.16 -8.31 0.00
C PRO A 88 22.83 -7.91 -0.68
N ASN A 89 21.73 -8.61 -0.36
CA ASN A 89 20.40 -8.37 -0.91
C ASN A 89 19.47 -7.58 0.03
N ASP A 90 20.01 -7.00 1.11
CA ASP A 90 19.23 -6.18 2.04
C ASP A 90 19.15 -4.72 1.56
N LEU A 91 18.05 -4.06 1.90
CA LEU A 91 17.82 -2.65 1.57
C LEU A 91 18.72 -1.75 2.43
N ARG A 92 19.81 -1.30 1.82
CA ARG A 92 20.71 -0.31 2.44
C ARG A 92 20.28 1.10 2.08
N PHE A 93 19.95 1.87 3.11
CA PHE A 93 19.76 3.30 2.98
C PHE A 93 21.00 4.02 3.51
N ASP A 94 21.86 4.46 2.59
CA ASP A 94 23.10 5.16 2.95
C ASP A 94 22.82 6.58 3.49
N SER A 95 21.69 7.18 3.09
CA SER A 95 21.30 8.52 3.51
C SER A 95 19.80 8.65 3.80
N VAL A 96 19.47 9.61 4.68
CA VAL A 96 18.08 10.02 4.97
C VAL A 96 17.37 10.48 3.70
N SER A 97 18.12 11.10 2.78
CA SER A 97 17.61 11.56 1.49
C SER A 97 17.06 10.42 0.65
N ASP A 98 17.61 9.21 0.73
CA ASP A 98 17.16 8.08 -0.10
C ASP A 98 15.89 7.44 0.45
N VAL A 99 15.77 7.36 1.78
CA VAL A 99 14.52 6.99 2.44
C VAL A 99 13.41 7.98 2.09
N LEU A 100 13.74 9.27 2.06
CA LEU A 100 12.78 10.33 1.72
C LEU A 100 12.35 10.27 0.25
N LYS A 101 13.30 10.06 -0.68
CA LYS A 101 13.00 9.85 -2.11
C LYS A 101 12.08 8.64 -2.30
N LEU A 102 12.39 7.50 -1.69
CA LEU A 102 11.56 6.30 -1.77
C LEU A 102 10.14 6.59 -1.24
N SER A 103 10.03 7.25 -0.09
CA SER A 103 8.74 7.62 0.50
C SER A 103 7.93 8.54 -0.42
N PHE A 104 8.60 9.49 -1.08
CA PHE A 104 7.97 10.42 -2.02
C PHE A 104 7.47 9.72 -3.29
N PHE A 105 8.26 8.82 -3.88
CA PHE A 105 7.82 8.00 -5.01
C PHE A 105 6.67 7.06 -4.63
N CYS A 106 6.71 6.44 -3.45
CA CYS A 106 5.60 5.66 -2.92
C CYS A 106 4.32 6.50 -2.78
N MET A 107 4.43 7.76 -2.35
CA MET A 107 3.29 8.67 -2.23
C MET A 107 2.67 8.99 -3.60
N ILE A 108 3.49 9.36 -4.58
CA ILE A 108 3.03 9.62 -5.95
C ILE A 108 2.38 8.37 -6.54
N ALA A 109 3.05 7.22 -6.42
CA ALA A 109 2.53 5.94 -6.87
C ALA A 109 1.16 5.64 -6.23
N SER A 110 1.01 5.89 -4.93
CA SER A 110 -0.25 5.66 -4.21
C SER A 110 -1.38 6.59 -4.67
N ILE A 111 -1.08 7.86 -4.95
CA ILE A 111 -2.06 8.81 -5.50
C ILE A 111 -2.51 8.36 -6.89
N LEU A 112 -1.57 8.03 -7.77
CA LEU A 112 -1.88 7.52 -9.11
C LEU A 112 -2.69 6.22 -9.06
N CYS A 113 -2.36 5.35 -8.10
CA CYS A 113 -3.07 4.10 -7.85
C CYS A 113 -4.52 4.34 -7.38
N GLY A 114 -4.72 5.30 -6.47
CA GLY A 114 -6.03 5.72 -6.02
C GLY A 114 -6.89 6.30 -7.15
N VAL A 115 -6.31 7.13 -8.02
CA VAL A 115 -7.02 7.71 -9.19
C VAL A 115 -7.36 6.65 -10.23
N SER A 116 -6.49 5.65 -10.42
CA SER A 116 -6.69 4.56 -11.39
C SER A 116 -7.56 3.41 -10.87
N GLY A 117 -7.87 3.37 -9.56
CA GLY A 117 -8.59 2.27 -8.93
C GLY A 117 -7.81 0.96 -8.85
N ILE A 118 -6.49 1.01 -9.04
CA ILE A 118 -5.60 -0.15 -8.91
C ILE A 118 -5.29 -0.34 -7.42
N ALA A 119 -5.01 -1.57 -6.98
CA ALA A 119 -4.55 -1.81 -5.61
C ALA A 119 -3.09 -1.37 -5.43
N GLY A 120 -2.79 -0.59 -4.38
CA GLY A 120 -1.48 0.01 -4.13
C GLY A 120 -0.29 -0.94 -4.16
N GLY A 121 -0.47 -2.19 -3.72
CA GLY A 121 0.59 -3.20 -3.71
C GLY A 121 1.10 -3.60 -5.11
N MET A 122 0.28 -3.46 -6.16
CA MET A 122 0.72 -3.80 -7.53
C MET A 122 1.71 -2.79 -8.09
N VAL A 123 1.56 -1.51 -7.75
CA VAL A 123 2.45 -0.44 -8.23
C VAL A 123 3.75 -0.36 -7.41
N LEU A 124 3.68 -0.73 -6.12
CA LEU A 124 4.84 -0.71 -5.22
C LEU A 124 5.83 -1.87 -5.47
N GLY A 125 5.41 -2.95 -6.13
CA GLY A 125 6.29 -4.08 -6.45
C GLY A 125 7.51 -3.70 -7.30
N PRO A 126 7.32 -3.18 -8.52
CA PRO A 126 8.44 -2.75 -9.37
C PRO A 126 9.32 -1.71 -8.67
N LEU A 127 8.70 -0.80 -7.90
CA LEU A 127 9.42 0.22 -7.15
C LEU A 127 10.39 -0.42 -6.15
N PHE A 128 9.93 -1.35 -5.31
CA PHE A 128 10.80 -2.03 -4.35
C PHE A 128 11.90 -2.87 -5.01
N LEU A 129 11.66 -3.43 -6.18
CA LEU A 129 12.69 -4.17 -6.93
C LEU A 129 13.79 -3.25 -7.48
N GLN A 130 13.48 -2.00 -7.84
CA GLN A 130 14.50 -1.00 -8.19
C GLN A 130 15.42 -0.67 -7.01
N TYR A 131 14.94 -0.83 -5.79
CA TYR A 131 15.72 -0.67 -4.57
C TYR A 131 16.39 -1.98 -4.11
N ASN A 132 16.53 -2.98 -5.00
CA ASN A 132 17.17 -4.27 -4.73
C ASN A 132 16.49 -5.13 -3.65
N MET A 133 15.20 -4.91 -3.37
CA MET A 133 14.46 -5.79 -2.46
C MET A 133 14.32 -7.19 -3.08
N ILE A 134 14.52 -8.25 -2.29
CA ILE A 134 14.31 -9.63 -2.73
C ILE A 134 12.85 -9.82 -3.19
N PRO A 135 12.58 -10.40 -4.38
CA PRO A 135 11.22 -10.53 -4.91
C PRO A 135 10.24 -11.27 -3.99
N GLN A 136 10.74 -12.23 -3.20
CA GLN A 136 9.93 -12.97 -2.25
C GLN A 136 9.45 -12.08 -1.07
N VAL A 137 10.34 -11.25 -0.52
CA VAL A 137 10.03 -10.31 0.56
C VAL A 137 9.11 -9.19 0.05
N MET A 138 9.39 -8.69 -1.16
CA MET A 138 8.54 -7.73 -1.85
C MET A 138 7.12 -8.27 -2.04
N SER A 139 6.98 -9.49 -2.56
CA SER A 139 5.66 -10.10 -2.82
C SER A 139 4.83 -10.22 -1.54
N GLY A 140 5.45 -10.67 -0.44
CA GLY A 140 4.79 -10.72 0.87
C GLY A 140 4.34 -9.32 1.34
N THR A 141 5.23 -8.33 1.23
CA THR A 141 4.95 -6.94 1.61
C THR A 141 3.77 -6.36 0.81
N ASN A 142 3.75 -6.56 -0.51
CA ASN A 142 2.67 -6.07 -1.37
C ASN A 142 1.32 -6.70 -1.06
N GLN A 143 1.30 -7.99 -0.67
CA GLN A 143 0.08 -8.66 -0.25
C GLN A 143 -0.48 -8.05 1.03
N TYR A 144 0.37 -7.75 2.02
CA TYR A 144 -0.07 -7.06 3.24
C TYR A 144 -0.61 -5.65 2.96
N ILE A 145 0.09 -4.87 2.12
CA ILE A 145 -0.36 -3.53 1.72
C ILE A 145 -1.73 -3.60 1.02
N THR A 146 -1.89 -4.56 0.11
CA THR A 146 -3.15 -4.79 -0.60
C THR A 146 -4.27 -5.18 0.35
N MET A 147 -4.01 -6.11 1.28
CA MET A 147 -4.98 -6.55 2.28
C MET A 147 -5.48 -5.38 3.14
N ILE A 148 -4.56 -4.57 3.68
CA ILE A 148 -4.92 -3.40 4.51
C ILE A 148 -5.72 -2.39 3.71
N SER A 149 -5.30 -2.11 2.47
CA SER A 149 -6.00 -1.23 1.53
C SER A 149 -7.42 -1.73 1.23
N SER A 150 -7.59 -3.02 0.91
CA SER A 150 -8.90 -3.62 0.64
C SER A 150 -9.84 -3.57 1.85
N ILE A 151 -9.33 -3.82 3.07
CA ILE A 151 -10.14 -3.70 4.29
C ILE A 151 -10.63 -2.26 4.47
N SER A 152 -9.75 -1.27 4.23
CA SER A 152 -10.12 0.15 4.30
C SER A 152 -11.21 0.49 3.31
N VAL A 153 -11.07 0.07 2.05
CA VAL A 153 -12.01 0.35 0.96
C VAL A 153 -13.38 -0.31 1.22
N VAL A 154 -13.41 -1.58 1.62
CA VAL A 154 -14.67 -2.27 1.93
C VAL A 154 -15.39 -1.59 3.09
N THR A 155 -14.67 -1.25 4.15
CA THR A 155 -15.27 -0.56 5.31
C THR A 155 -15.81 0.81 4.91
N GLN A 156 -15.09 1.55 4.06
CA GLN A 156 -15.55 2.82 3.49
C GLN A 156 -16.86 2.65 2.70
N PHE A 157 -16.94 1.66 1.81
CA PHE A 157 -18.17 1.39 1.03
C PHE A 157 -19.35 0.96 1.90
N ILE A 158 -19.10 0.26 3.01
CA ILE A 158 -20.13 -0.10 3.99
C ILE A 158 -20.66 1.17 4.68
N MET A 159 -19.76 2.06 5.13
CA MET A 159 -20.14 3.33 5.78
C MET A 159 -20.99 4.21 4.87
N LEU A 160 -20.56 4.37 3.60
CA LEU A 160 -21.29 5.13 2.59
C LEU A 160 -22.62 4.50 2.16
N LYS A 161 -22.96 3.29 2.65
CA LYS A 161 -24.14 2.48 2.25
C LYS A 161 -24.25 2.26 0.73
N GLN A 162 -23.15 2.41 0.00
CA GLN A 162 -23.07 2.21 -1.46
C GLN A 162 -22.65 0.77 -1.82
N LEU A 163 -22.33 -0.07 -0.83
CA LEU A 163 -21.96 -1.45 -1.08
C LEU A 163 -23.18 -2.31 -1.42
N ASN A 164 -23.22 -2.84 -2.64
CA ASN A 164 -24.13 -3.92 -2.98
C ASN A 164 -23.57 -5.25 -2.42
N PHE A 165 -24.17 -5.73 -1.33
CA PHE A 165 -23.73 -6.93 -0.62
C PHE A 165 -23.81 -8.22 -1.45
N GLU A 166 -24.71 -8.31 -2.44
CA GLU A 166 -24.86 -9.52 -3.26
C GLU A 166 -23.66 -9.67 -4.21
N TYR A 167 -23.35 -8.60 -4.96
CA TYR A 167 -22.18 -8.58 -5.83
C TYR A 167 -20.89 -8.69 -5.03
N ALA A 168 -20.77 -8.00 -3.88
CA ALA A 168 -19.57 -8.05 -3.05
C ALA A 168 -19.24 -9.48 -2.60
N LYS A 169 -20.26 -10.28 -2.23
CA LYS A 169 -20.06 -11.69 -1.85
C LYS A 169 -19.61 -12.55 -3.04
N ILE A 170 -20.28 -12.42 -4.18
CA ILE A 170 -19.97 -13.21 -5.39
C ILE A 170 -18.54 -12.92 -5.84
N PHE A 171 -18.20 -11.64 -6.03
CA PHE A 171 -16.85 -11.24 -6.43
C PHE A 171 -15.82 -11.57 -5.35
N GLY A 172 -16.14 -11.42 -4.07
CA GLY A 172 -15.23 -11.80 -2.98
C GLY A 172 -14.86 -13.28 -2.99
N VAL A 173 -15.84 -14.18 -3.13
CA VAL A 173 -15.60 -15.63 -3.24
C VAL A 173 -14.81 -15.95 -4.50
N LEU A 174 -15.19 -15.35 -5.62
CA LEU A 174 -14.51 -15.55 -6.90
C LEU A 174 -13.03 -15.14 -6.83
N THR A 175 -12.76 -13.94 -6.31
CA THR A 175 -11.40 -13.44 -6.10
C THR A 175 -10.61 -14.34 -5.15
N LEU A 176 -11.23 -14.87 -4.09
CA LEU A 176 -10.55 -15.78 -3.18
C LEU A 176 -10.11 -17.08 -3.88
N VAL A 177 -10.98 -17.68 -4.70
CA VAL A 177 -10.65 -18.89 -5.47
C VAL A 177 -9.54 -18.61 -6.47
N PHE A 178 -9.66 -17.56 -7.28
CA PHE A 178 -8.64 -17.21 -8.27
C PHE A 178 -7.31 -16.82 -7.63
N ALA A 179 -7.32 -16.06 -6.54
CA ALA A 179 -6.12 -15.69 -5.81
C ALA A 179 -5.43 -16.92 -5.22
N TYR A 180 -6.19 -17.84 -4.61
CA TYR A 180 -5.64 -19.08 -4.07
C TYR A 180 -5.00 -19.94 -5.16
N VAL A 181 -5.70 -20.16 -6.29
CA VAL A 181 -5.18 -20.93 -7.42
C VAL A 181 -3.94 -20.25 -8.03
N GLY A 182 -3.99 -18.93 -8.22
CA GLY A 182 -2.89 -18.14 -8.78
C GLY A 182 -1.63 -18.18 -7.90
N ILE A 183 -1.78 -17.86 -6.61
CA ILE A 183 -0.66 -17.88 -5.65
C ILE A 183 -0.08 -19.29 -5.53
N LYS A 184 -0.92 -20.32 -5.42
CA LYS A 184 -0.46 -21.71 -5.33
C LYS A 184 0.26 -22.15 -6.61
N GLY A 185 -0.28 -21.81 -7.78
CA GLY A 185 0.34 -22.10 -9.07
C GLY A 185 1.71 -21.44 -9.24
N VAL A 186 1.80 -20.16 -8.89
CA VAL A 186 3.06 -19.41 -8.93
C VAL A 186 4.08 -19.99 -7.94
N ASN A 187 3.67 -20.30 -6.70
CA ASN A 187 4.56 -20.90 -5.70
C ASN A 187 5.10 -22.28 -6.13
N ILE A 188 4.24 -23.12 -6.70
CA ILE A 188 4.67 -24.43 -7.26
C ILE A 188 5.68 -24.20 -8.38
N TYR A 189 5.42 -23.26 -9.29
CA TYR A 189 6.35 -22.95 -10.37
C TYR A 189 7.70 -22.45 -9.85
N ILE A 190 7.71 -21.55 -8.86
CA ILE A 190 8.94 -21.04 -8.23
C ILE A 190 9.73 -22.19 -7.58
N SER A 191 9.06 -23.09 -6.85
CA SER A 191 9.72 -24.24 -6.20
C SER A 191 10.38 -25.20 -7.21
N ARG A 192 9.83 -25.31 -8.43
CA ARG A 192 10.38 -26.15 -9.49
C ARG A 192 11.48 -25.47 -10.31
N SER A 193 11.30 -24.19 -10.63
CA SER A 193 12.24 -23.44 -11.47
C SER A 193 13.41 -22.84 -10.69
N GLY A 194 13.27 -22.64 -9.38
CA GLY A 194 14.24 -21.90 -8.55
C GLY A 194 14.35 -20.40 -8.87
N LYS A 195 13.62 -19.90 -9.89
CA LYS A 195 13.72 -18.52 -10.36
C LYS A 195 12.58 -17.67 -9.80
N GLN A 196 12.92 -16.71 -8.94
CA GLN A 196 11.97 -15.76 -8.36
C GLN A 196 11.52 -14.67 -9.36
N SER A 197 12.18 -14.55 -10.52
CA SER A 197 11.88 -13.56 -11.57
C SER A 197 10.48 -13.68 -12.17
N VAL A 198 9.82 -14.82 -11.99
CA VAL A 198 8.45 -15.08 -12.46
C VAL A 198 7.45 -14.11 -11.85
N ILE A 199 7.66 -13.72 -10.59
CA ILE A 199 6.81 -12.75 -9.90
C ILE A 199 6.88 -11.39 -10.59
N LEU A 200 8.09 -10.93 -10.94
CA LEU A 200 8.31 -9.67 -11.66
C LEU A 200 7.62 -9.70 -13.03
N ILE A 201 7.83 -10.77 -13.81
CA ILE A 201 7.26 -10.88 -15.16
C ILE A 201 5.73 -10.83 -15.11
N SER A 202 5.12 -11.60 -14.21
CA SER A 202 3.67 -11.59 -14.03
C SER A 202 3.14 -10.20 -13.67
N LEU A 203 3.82 -9.49 -12.77
CA LEU A 203 3.40 -8.18 -12.34
C LEU A 203 3.51 -7.15 -13.48
N THR A 204 4.60 -7.17 -14.25
CA THR A 204 4.78 -6.29 -15.42
C THR A 204 3.68 -6.52 -16.47
N VAL A 205 3.34 -7.77 -16.77
CA VAL A 205 2.26 -8.10 -17.71
C VAL A 205 0.92 -7.53 -17.24
N VAL A 206 0.59 -7.68 -15.95
CA VAL A 206 -0.66 -7.13 -15.39
C VAL A 206 -0.68 -5.61 -15.47
N LEU A 207 0.43 -4.93 -15.20
CA LEU A 207 0.52 -3.47 -15.32
C LEU A 207 0.34 -2.99 -16.76
N ILE A 208 0.92 -3.69 -17.74
CA ILE A 208 0.73 -3.36 -19.16
C ILE A 208 -0.74 -3.50 -19.55
N ILE A 209 -1.39 -4.60 -19.16
CA ILE A 209 -2.82 -4.82 -19.43
C ILE A 209 -3.67 -3.72 -18.79
N ALA A 210 -3.40 -3.33 -17.55
CA ALA A 210 -4.11 -2.26 -16.86
C ALA A 210 -3.93 -0.90 -17.57
N LEU A 211 -2.71 -0.59 -18.00
CA LEU A 211 -2.38 0.65 -18.70
C LEU A 211 -3.02 0.74 -20.09
N VAL A 212 -3.20 -0.40 -20.77
CA VAL A 212 -3.88 -0.51 -22.06
C VAL A 212 -5.41 -0.51 -21.93
N SER A 213 -5.96 -1.06 -20.84
CA SER A 213 -7.42 -1.12 -20.61
C SER A 213 -8.06 0.26 -20.46
N LEU A 214 -7.39 1.20 -19.77
CA LEU A 214 -7.89 2.56 -19.55
C LEU A 214 -8.15 3.38 -20.84
N PRO A 215 -7.21 3.47 -21.81
CA PRO A 215 -7.46 4.18 -23.06
C PRO A 215 -8.48 3.46 -23.94
N ILE A 216 -8.52 2.12 -23.94
CA ILE A 216 -9.53 1.36 -24.71
C ILE A 216 -10.94 1.70 -24.23
N LYS A 217 -11.18 1.76 -22.92
CA LYS A 217 -12.49 2.16 -22.38
C LYS A 217 -12.89 3.55 -22.89
N ARG A 218 -11.96 4.52 -22.89
CA ARG A 218 -12.22 5.87 -23.39
C ARG A 218 -12.54 5.91 -24.88
N VAL A 219 -11.85 5.11 -25.71
CA VAL A 219 -12.11 5.04 -27.15
C VAL A 219 -13.48 4.41 -27.44
N ILE A 220 -13.87 3.37 -26.70
CA ILE A 220 -15.19 2.73 -26.84
C ILE A 220 -16.30 3.70 -26.40
N GLU A 221 -16.09 4.42 -25.30
CA GLU A 221 -17.07 5.39 -24.76
C GLU A 221 -17.19 6.65 -25.64
N GLN A 222 -16.19 6.99 -26.45
CA GLN A 222 -16.27 8.02 -27.49
C GLN A 222 -16.90 7.53 -28.81
N ALA A 223 -17.02 6.21 -29.00
CA ALA A 223 -17.61 5.60 -30.20
C ALA A 223 -19.10 5.26 -30.05
N GLN A 224 -19.69 5.46 -28.86
CA GLN A 224 -21.13 5.33 -28.58
C GLN A 224 -21.77 6.71 -28.42
#